data_AF-A0A7C1WCS3-F1
#
_entry.id   AF-A0A7C1WCS3-F1
#
_cell.length_a   1.000
_cell.length_b   1.000
_cell.length_c   1.000
_cell.angle_alpha   90.00
_cell.angle_beta   90.00
_cell.angle_gamma   90.00
#
_symmetry.space_group_name_H-M   'P 1'
#
loop_
_entity.id
_entity.type
_entity.pdbx_description
1 polymer ?
#
loop_
_entity_poly.entity_id
_entity_poly.type
_entity_poly.pdbx_seq_one_letter_code
_entity_poly.pdbx_strand_id
1 'polypeptide(L)'
;MDIWKWSLDVDKELIHQGNYRLAHLMRMLPHHTVEENHSQVDAMVPEALALARAIKNPWIEVFIRHWNLQSRAVHRYEVTDMLPEAVNLLEFAHREETRDCPQSVCVVQDIDICYGLADGPGYVEERLAVAKETLDKIDTSWACFTCISGEYASALLDGKRYEEALSFLEQQTQALLLANKHNKRFSIRDAWVETLINLQRYEEAYAFNQESYSHNGGGESSQIEKDLDKARISAYLGRYDDAKPALPEFEKIIKSLQHCLHWAEATRLLVDAGIISNDWHLNAKFQQMSDQLSHNGVIREAFTMILWQAELALKRGHPNTATRCCDRAQALIPRLR
;
A
#
# COMPACT_ATOMS: atom_id res chain seq x y z
N MET A 1 -18.05 -14.32 6.90
CA MET A 1 -17.53 -14.50 8.29
C MET A 1 -17.00 -13.15 8.75
N ASP A 2 -17.23 -12.76 10.00
CA ASP A 2 -16.81 -11.45 10.52
C ASP A 2 -15.55 -11.59 11.38
N ILE A 3 -14.41 -11.17 10.82
CA ILE A 3 -13.09 -11.23 11.45
C ILE A 3 -13.07 -10.40 12.74
N TRP A 4 -13.75 -9.26 12.77
CA TRP A 4 -13.79 -8.40 13.94
C TRP A 4 -14.64 -9.02 15.03
N LYS A 5 -15.76 -9.64 14.66
CA LYS A 5 -16.53 -10.45 15.61
C LYS A 5 -15.69 -11.56 16.23
N TRP A 6 -14.95 -12.31 15.40
CA TRP A 6 -14.04 -13.34 15.91
C TRP A 6 -12.99 -12.77 16.87
N SER A 7 -12.32 -11.68 16.50
CA SER A 7 -11.32 -11.03 17.36
C SER A 7 -11.92 -10.57 18.69
N LEU A 8 -13.14 -10.04 18.69
CA LEU A 8 -13.84 -9.60 19.91
C LEU A 8 -14.25 -10.79 20.80
N ASP A 9 -14.62 -11.92 20.21
CA ASP A 9 -14.97 -13.12 20.97
C ASP A 9 -13.71 -13.76 21.57
N VAL A 10 -12.58 -13.77 20.85
CA VAL A 10 -11.27 -14.20 21.38
C VAL A 10 -10.82 -13.28 22.52
N ASP A 11 -10.96 -11.96 22.39
CA ASP A 11 -10.65 -10.98 23.45
C ASP A 11 -11.41 -11.29 24.75
N LYS A 12 -12.73 -11.54 24.66
CA LYS A 12 -13.55 -11.93 25.82
C LYS A 12 -13.11 -13.25 26.44
N GLU A 13 -12.78 -14.24 25.63
CA GLU A 13 -12.32 -15.54 26.11
C GLU A 13 -10.98 -15.43 26.84
N LEU A 14 -10.04 -14.64 26.29
CA LEU A 14 -8.76 -14.37 26.95
C LEU A 14 -8.95 -13.71 28.31
N ILE A 15 -9.86 -12.73 28.41
CA ILE A 15 -10.21 -12.07 29.69
C ILE A 15 -10.79 -13.09 30.67
N HIS A 16 -11.68 -13.98 30.22
CA HIS A 16 -12.28 -15.01 31.05
C HIS A 16 -11.24 -16.00 31.61
N GLN A 17 -10.25 -16.35 30.78
CA GLN A 17 -9.15 -17.24 31.14
C GLN A 17 -8.02 -16.56 31.95
N GLY A 18 -8.14 -15.27 32.26
CA GLY A 18 -7.14 -14.50 33.01
C GLY A 18 -5.96 -13.98 32.18
N ASN A 19 -5.99 -14.14 30.85
CA ASN A 19 -4.99 -13.68 29.89
C ASN A 19 -5.16 -12.18 29.53
N TYR A 20 -5.37 -11.32 30.54
CA TYR A 20 -5.73 -9.91 30.35
C TYR A 20 -4.71 -9.11 29.50
N ARG A 21 -3.41 -9.41 29.65
CA ARG A 21 -2.36 -8.71 28.91
C ARG A 21 -2.42 -9.02 27.42
N LEU A 22 -2.56 -10.30 27.06
CA LEU A 22 -2.69 -10.71 25.66
C LEU A 22 -3.96 -10.12 25.02
N ALA A 23 -5.07 -10.14 25.76
CA ALA A 23 -6.33 -9.53 25.34
C ALA A 23 -6.17 -8.04 25.01
N HIS A 24 -5.49 -7.30 25.89
CA HIS A 24 -5.15 -5.90 25.66
C HIS A 24 -4.24 -5.70 24.43
N LEU A 25 -3.18 -6.50 24.28
CA LEU A 25 -2.27 -6.41 23.14
C LEU A 25 -3.00 -6.66 21.81
N MET A 26 -3.86 -7.68 21.75
CA MET A 26 -4.68 -7.97 20.56
C MET A 26 -5.58 -6.79 20.17
N ARG A 27 -6.16 -6.09 21.16
CA ARG A 27 -7.01 -4.92 20.90
C ARG A 27 -6.21 -3.72 20.40
N MET A 28 -5.04 -3.50 20.98
CA MET A 28 -4.25 -2.29 20.74
C MET A 28 -3.36 -2.38 19.49
N LEU A 29 -2.94 -3.59 19.07
CA LEU A 29 -2.09 -3.78 17.89
C LEU A 29 -2.71 -3.19 16.61
N PRO A 30 -3.94 -3.57 16.20
CA PRO A 30 -4.58 -2.98 15.03
C PRO A 30 -4.72 -1.47 15.12
N HIS A 31 -5.08 -0.97 16.31
CA HIS A 31 -5.25 0.47 16.55
C HIS A 31 -3.94 1.22 16.33
N HIS A 32 -2.83 0.76 16.93
CA HIS A 32 -1.53 1.41 16.74
C HIS A 32 -0.99 1.26 15.32
N THR A 33 -1.30 0.18 14.61
CA THR A 33 -0.94 0.05 13.19
C THR A 33 -1.67 1.09 12.34
N VAL A 34 -2.99 1.21 12.49
CA VAL A 34 -3.83 2.14 11.71
C VAL A 34 -3.55 3.61 12.05
N GLU A 35 -3.25 3.92 13.31
CA GLU A 35 -2.86 5.26 13.74
C GLU A 35 -1.36 5.55 13.54
N GLU A 36 -0.66 4.72 12.77
CA GLU A 36 0.76 4.88 12.41
C GLU A 36 1.72 5.02 13.62
N ASN A 37 1.31 4.51 14.77
CA ASN A 37 2.10 4.47 16.01
C ASN A 37 3.06 3.27 15.98
N HIS A 38 3.87 3.15 14.93
CA HIS A 38 4.68 1.97 14.65
C HIS A 38 5.70 1.64 15.75
N SER A 39 6.18 2.64 16.49
CA SER A 39 7.04 2.41 17.66
C SER A 39 6.34 1.62 18.78
N GLN A 40 5.02 1.79 18.95
CA GLN A 40 4.23 0.98 19.88
C GLN A 40 4.03 -0.43 19.33
N VAL A 41 3.78 -0.57 18.03
CA VAL A 41 3.68 -1.88 17.37
C VAL A 41 4.98 -2.68 17.60
N ASP A 42 6.14 -2.08 17.32
CA ASP A 42 7.45 -2.72 17.49
C ASP A 42 7.71 -3.14 18.95
N ALA A 43 7.23 -2.36 19.92
CA ALA A 43 7.34 -2.70 21.35
C ALA A 43 6.39 -3.83 21.78
N MET A 44 5.22 -3.93 21.16
CA MET A 44 4.14 -4.85 21.57
C MET A 44 4.26 -6.23 20.93
N VAL A 45 4.69 -6.31 19.66
CA VAL A 45 4.70 -7.57 18.89
C VAL A 45 5.50 -8.69 19.57
N PRO A 46 6.73 -8.47 20.09
CA PRO A 46 7.50 -9.55 20.72
C PRO A 46 6.78 -10.16 21.94
N GLU A 47 6.20 -9.31 22.79
CA GLU A 47 5.44 -9.74 23.97
C GLU A 47 4.17 -10.50 23.55
N ALA A 48 3.42 -9.95 22.60
CA ALA A 48 2.18 -10.56 22.13
C ALA A 48 2.43 -11.96 21.55
N LEU A 49 3.48 -12.13 20.73
CA LEU A 49 3.85 -13.43 20.17
C LEU A 49 4.27 -14.43 21.25
N ALA A 50 5.07 -13.99 22.23
CA ALA A 50 5.48 -14.85 23.34
C ALA A 50 4.27 -15.36 24.14
N LEU A 51 3.31 -14.48 24.43
CA LEU A 51 2.08 -14.84 25.15
C LEU A 51 1.17 -15.76 24.32
N ALA A 52 0.98 -15.49 23.03
CA ALA A 52 0.17 -16.33 22.14
C ALA A 52 0.72 -17.76 22.05
N ARG A 53 2.05 -17.89 21.94
CA ARG A 53 2.76 -19.19 21.93
C ARG A 53 2.68 -19.91 23.26
N ALA A 54 2.76 -19.18 24.38
CA ALA A 54 2.66 -19.76 25.71
C ALA A 54 1.30 -20.44 25.96
N ILE A 55 0.21 -19.84 25.47
CA ILE A 55 -1.14 -20.44 25.55
C ILE A 55 -1.45 -21.41 24.40
N LYS A 56 -0.49 -21.61 23.49
CA LYS A 56 -0.58 -22.51 22.32
C LYS A 56 -1.79 -22.22 21.43
N ASN A 57 -2.09 -20.93 21.21
CA ASN A 57 -3.16 -20.53 20.30
C ASN A 57 -2.56 -20.00 18.98
N PRO A 58 -2.47 -20.84 17.93
CA PRO A 58 -1.80 -20.47 16.69
C PRO A 58 -2.60 -19.42 15.89
N TRP A 59 -3.91 -19.27 16.13
CA TRP A 59 -4.72 -18.27 15.43
C TRP A 59 -4.42 -16.85 15.90
N ILE A 60 -4.10 -16.68 17.18
CA ILE A 60 -3.63 -15.40 17.72
C ILE A 60 -2.24 -15.08 17.16
N GLU A 61 -1.39 -16.07 16.95
CA GLU A 61 -0.10 -15.88 16.26
C GLU A 61 -0.29 -15.38 14.83
N VAL A 62 -1.21 -15.97 14.05
CA VAL A 62 -1.57 -15.47 12.71
C VAL A 62 -1.99 -13.99 12.77
N PHE A 63 -2.86 -13.65 13.71
CA PHE A 63 -3.34 -12.28 13.90
C PHE A 63 -2.21 -11.30 14.20
N ILE A 64 -1.34 -11.60 15.17
CA ILE A 64 -0.26 -10.69 15.56
C ILE A 64 0.74 -10.50 14.42
N ARG A 65 1.10 -11.59 13.72
CA ARG A 65 2.07 -11.55 12.61
C ARG A 65 1.52 -10.75 11.42
N HIS A 66 0.23 -10.89 11.10
CA HIS A 66 -0.43 -10.06 10.09
C HIS A 66 -0.35 -8.56 10.44
N TRP A 67 -0.72 -8.16 11.66
CA TRP A 67 -0.66 -6.75 12.04
C TRP A 67 0.76 -6.18 12.10
N ASN A 68 1.75 -7.02 12.39
CA ASN A 68 3.16 -6.65 12.26
C ASN A 68 3.54 -6.40 10.79
N LEU A 69 3.15 -7.30 9.87
CA LEU A 69 3.36 -7.11 8.43
C LEU A 69 2.66 -5.86 7.90
N GLN A 70 1.42 -5.60 8.33
CA GLN A 70 0.71 -4.35 7.98
C GLN A 70 1.50 -3.11 8.42
N SER A 71 2.05 -3.10 9.64
CA SER A 71 2.87 -1.97 10.10
C SER A 71 4.21 -1.84 9.35
N ARG A 72 4.86 -2.95 9.02
CA ARG A 72 6.25 -2.96 8.51
C ARG A 72 6.30 -2.87 6.98
N ALA A 73 5.48 -3.65 6.29
CA ALA A 73 5.42 -3.68 4.83
C ALA A 73 4.54 -2.55 4.28
N VAL A 74 3.29 -2.44 4.72
CA VAL A 74 2.32 -1.50 4.10
C VAL A 74 2.68 -0.05 4.36
N HIS A 75 2.91 0.32 5.62
CA HIS A 75 3.17 1.73 5.96
C HIS A 75 4.64 2.14 5.88
N ARG A 76 5.57 1.22 6.19
CA ARG A 76 7.01 1.51 6.27
C ARG A 76 7.83 0.99 5.11
N TYR A 77 7.21 0.22 4.20
CA TYR A 77 7.84 -0.29 2.98
C TYR A 77 9.08 -1.16 3.22
N GLU A 78 9.19 -1.80 4.40
CA GLU A 78 10.36 -2.60 4.82
C GLU A 78 10.39 -4.01 4.18
N VAL A 79 10.27 -4.07 2.86
CA VAL A 79 10.12 -5.29 2.05
C VAL A 79 11.26 -6.28 2.23
N THR A 80 12.51 -5.79 2.33
CA THR A 80 13.71 -6.65 2.42
C THR A 80 13.62 -7.62 3.59
N ASP A 81 13.14 -7.14 4.74
CA ASP A 81 12.99 -7.97 5.93
C ASP A 81 11.63 -8.70 5.95
N MET A 82 10.59 -8.08 5.41
CA MET A 82 9.20 -8.55 5.55
C MET A 82 8.76 -9.56 4.50
N LEU A 83 9.36 -9.58 3.31
CA LEU A 83 8.98 -10.55 2.28
C LEU A 83 9.19 -12.01 2.73
N PRO A 84 10.34 -12.40 3.33
CA PRO A 84 10.49 -13.75 3.88
C PRO A 84 9.48 -14.07 4.99
N GLU A 85 9.14 -13.07 5.82
CA GLU A 85 8.15 -13.22 6.88
C GLU A 85 6.73 -13.41 6.33
N ALA A 86 6.36 -12.67 5.27
CA ALA A 86 5.07 -12.82 4.59
C ALA A 86 4.94 -14.21 3.95
N VAL A 87 5.99 -14.72 3.30
CA VAL A 87 6.02 -16.09 2.76
C VAL A 87 5.86 -17.11 3.89
N ASN A 88 6.58 -16.93 5.01
CA ASN A 88 6.49 -17.83 6.14
C ASN A 88 5.10 -17.80 6.79
N LEU A 89 4.51 -16.62 6.94
CA LEU A 89 3.17 -16.48 7.51
C LEU A 89 2.11 -17.08 6.59
N LEU A 90 2.24 -16.93 5.26
CA LEU A 90 1.35 -17.54 4.29
C LEU A 90 1.37 -19.07 4.44
N GLU A 91 2.55 -19.70 4.48
CA GLU A 91 2.67 -21.14 4.71
C GLU A 91 2.06 -21.53 6.05
N PHE A 92 2.41 -20.80 7.12
CA PHE A 92 1.86 -21.05 8.46
C PHE A 92 0.34 -20.94 8.50
N ALA A 93 -0.27 -19.98 7.81
CA ALA A 93 -1.71 -19.77 7.76
C ALA A 93 -2.46 -20.86 6.98
N HIS A 94 -1.77 -21.66 6.16
CA HIS A 94 -2.36 -22.76 5.37
C HIS A 94 -2.22 -24.14 6.03
N ARG A 95 -1.61 -24.23 7.22
CA ARG A 95 -1.50 -25.50 7.96
C ARG A 95 -2.85 -25.96 8.51
N GLU A 96 -2.94 -27.24 8.84
CA GLU A 96 -4.18 -27.85 9.37
C GLU A 96 -4.71 -27.12 10.63
N GLU A 97 -3.80 -26.65 11.49
CA GLU A 97 -4.13 -25.98 12.75
C GLU A 97 -4.58 -24.51 12.61
N THR A 98 -4.42 -23.90 11.43
CA THR A 98 -4.58 -22.45 11.20
C THR A 98 -5.40 -22.08 9.97
N ARG A 99 -5.59 -23.00 9.00
CA ARG A 99 -6.32 -22.74 7.75
C ARG A 99 -7.73 -22.19 7.96
N ASP A 100 -8.37 -22.60 9.05
CA ASP A 100 -9.74 -22.20 9.42
C ASP A 100 -9.78 -20.92 10.29
N CYS A 101 -8.62 -20.31 10.58
CA CYS A 101 -8.54 -19.02 11.26
C CYS A 101 -9.17 -17.93 10.37
N PRO A 102 -10.13 -17.12 10.87
CA PRO A 102 -10.74 -16.07 10.05
C PRO A 102 -9.75 -15.05 9.48
N GLN A 103 -8.62 -14.82 10.17
CA GLN A 103 -7.57 -13.89 9.74
C GLN A 103 -6.64 -14.47 8.67
N SER A 104 -6.66 -15.80 8.41
CA SER A 104 -5.79 -16.44 7.41
C SER A 104 -5.96 -15.83 6.02
N VAL A 105 -7.19 -15.41 5.69
CA VAL A 105 -7.54 -14.70 4.45
C VAL A 105 -6.71 -13.44 4.25
N CYS A 106 -6.45 -12.68 5.31
CA CYS A 106 -5.79 -11.38 5.18
C CYS A 106 -4.26 -11.51 5.12
N VAL A 107 -3.70 -12.71 5.39
CA VAL A 107 -2.29 -13.02 5.13
C VAL A 107 -1.98 -13.04 3.63
N VAL A 108 -2.98 -13.34 2.80
CA VAL A 108 -2.84 -13.24 1.34
C VAL A 108 -2.55 -11.80 0.92
N GLN A 109 -3.15 -10.82 1.60
CA GLN A 109 -2.85 -9.42 1.35
C GLN A 109 -1.38 -9.10 1.67
N ASP A 110 -0.85 -9.63 2.78
CA ASP A 110 0.52 -9.33 3.22
C ASP A 110 1.57 -9.77 2.19
N ILE A 111 1.41 -10.97 1.61
CA ILE A 111 2.32 -11.46 0.58
C ILE A 111 2.14 -10.72 -0.75
N ASP A 112 0.89 -10.39 -1.13
CA ASP A 112 0.60 -9.65 -2.35
C ASP A 112 1.26 -8.27 -2.34
N ILE A 113 1.10 -7.54 -1.23
CA ILE A 113 1.73 -6.23 -1.03
C ILE A 113 3.25 -6.35 -1.07
N CYS A 114 3.84 -7.33 -0.39
CA CYS A 114 5.30 -7.50 -0.41
C CYS A 114 5.82 -7.75 -1.83
N TYR A 115 5.11 -8.54 -2.64
CA TYR A 115 5.45 -8.72 -4.05
C TYR A 115 5.26 -7.45 -4.89
N GLY A 116 4.16 -6.74 -4.68
CA GLY A 116 3.89 -5.45 -5.33
C GLY A 116 4.99 -4.43 -5.08
N LEU A 117 5.36 -4.25 -3.82
CA LEU A 117 6.41 -3.30 -3.42
C LEU A 117 7.81 -3.74 -3.87
N ALA A 118 8.13 -5.05 -3.80
CA ALA A 118 9.43 -5.55 -4.25
C ALA A 118 9.66 -5.25 -5.73
N ASP A 119 8.75 -5.77 -6.57
CA ASP A 119 8.76 -5.60 -8.02
C ASP A 119 7.42 -5.99 -8.65
N GLY A 120 6.37 -5.20 -8.44
CA GLY A 120 5.02 -5.48 -8.92
C GLY A 120 4.92 -6.11 -10.33
N PRO A 121 5.53 -5.52 -11.37
CA PRO A 121 5.54 -6.09 -12.73
C PRO A 121 6.13 -7.49 -12.85
N GLY A 122 7.09 -7.85 -11.99
CA GLY A 122 7.73 -9.17 -11.96
C GLY A 122 6.94 -10.25 -11.23
N TYR A 123 5.88 -9.88 -10.50
CA TYR A 123 5.06 -10.79 -9.67
C TYR A 123 3.56 -10.76 -10.03
N VAL A 124 3.20 -10.18 -11.18
CA VAL A 124 1.79 -10.01 -11.59
C VAL A 124 1.00 -11.31 -11.52
N GLU A 125 1.52 -12.39 -12.10
CA GLU A 125 0.77 -13.65 -12.20
C GLU A 125 0.60 -14.33 -10.83
N GLU A 126 1.62 -14.30 -9.96
CA GLU A 126 1.50 -14.84 -8.60
C GLU A 126 0.49 -14.05 -7.76
N ARG A 127 0.52 -12.72 -7.87
CA ARG A 127 -0.40 -11.81 -7.18
C ARG A 127 -1.85 -12.02 -7.63
N LEU A 128 -2.08 -12.05 -8.94
CA LEU A 128 -3.40 -12.36 -9.50
C LEU A 128 -3.90 -13.73 -9.06
N ALA A 129 -3.04 -14.75 -9.07
CA ALA A 129 -3.41 -16.11 -8.69
C ALA A 129 -3.85 -16.18 -7.21
N VAL A 130 -3.06 -15.63 -6.29
CA VAL A 130 -3.35 -15.72 -4.85
C VAL A 130 -4.56 -14.88 -4.45
N ALA A 131 -4.69 -13.67 -5.01
CA ALA A 131 -5.83 -12.81 -4.77
C ALA A 131 -7.11 -13.42 -5.35
N LYS A 132 -7.05 -14.00 -6.56
CA LYS A 132 -8.19 -14.70 -7.18
C LYS A 132 -8.64 -15.89 -6.35
N GLU A 133 -7.72 -16.76 -5.96
CA GLU A 133 -8.06 -17.95 -5.15
C GLU A 133 -8.82 -17.55 -3.87
N THR A 134 -8.44 -16.42 -3.29
CA THR A 134 -9.07 -15.87 -2.09
C THR A 134 -10.44 -15.26 -2.38
N LEU A 135 -10.57 -14.46 -3.44
CA LEU A 135 -11.84 -13.88 -3.87
C LEU A 135 -12.88 -14.94 -4.26
N ASP A 136 -12.46 -16.10 -4.75
CA ASP A 136 -13.36 -17.22 -5.04
C ASP A 136 -13.96 -17.85 -3.75
N LYS A 137 -13.39 -17.57 -2.57
CA LYS A 137 -13.81 -18.10 -1.26
C LYS A 137 -14.54 -17.09 -0.38
N ILE A 138 -14.44 -15.79 -0.68
CA ILE A 138 -15.04 -14.72 0.12
C ILE A 138 -16.05 -13.92 -0.69
N ASP A 139 -16.88 -13.14 0.00
CA ASP A 139 -17.87 -12.25 -0.61
C ASP A 139 -17.92 -10.92 0.15
N THR A 140 -18.82 -10.02 -0.27
CA THR A 140 -19.00 -8.70 0.32
C THR A 140 -19.39 -8.71 1.81
N SER A 141 -19.72 -9.87 2.40
CA SER A 141 -19.92 -10.00 3.85
C SER A 141 -18.62 -9.97 4.65
N TRP A 142 -17.48 -10.27 4.01
CA TRP A 142 -16.16 -10.28 4.63
C TRP A 142 -15.51 -8.90 4.59
N ALA A 143 -14.87 -8.49 5.69
CA ALA A 143 -14.14 -7.24 5.75
C ALA A 143 -12.95 -7.18 4.76
N CYS A 144 -12.26 -8.31 4.57
CA CYS A 144 -11.12 -8.41 3.65
C CYS A 144 -11.52 -8.43 2.16
N PHE A 145 -12.83 -8.43 1.81
CA PHE A 145 -13.28 -8.40 0.41
C PHE A 145 -12.70 -7.21 -0.36
N THR A 146 -12.85 -5.99 0.16
CA THR A 146 -12.31 -4.81 -0.53
C THR A 146 -10.79 -4.81 -0.56
N CYS A 147 -10.13 -5.26 0.50
CA CYS A 147 -8.66 -5.32 0.55
C CYS A 147 -8.12 -6.23 -0.57
N ILE A 148 -8.61 -7.47 -0.65
CA ILE A 148 -8.15 -8.43 -1.67
C ILE A 148 -8.58 -7.98 -3.09
N SER A 149 -9.73 -7.34 -3.25
CA SER A 149 -10.10 -6.72 -4.53
C SER A 149 -9.14 -5.59 -4.92
N GLY A 150 -8.67 -4.80 -3.96
CA GLY A 150 -7.64 -3.79 -4.19
C GLY A 150 -6.33 -4.40 -4.68
N GLU A 151 -5.88 -5.46 -4.03
CA GLU A 151 -4.67 -6.19 -4.42
C GLU A 151 -4.77 -6.78 -5.83
N TYR A 152 -5.89 -7.43 -6.17
CA TYR A 152 -6.11 -7.97 -7.52
C TYR A 152 -6.08 -6.87 -8.59
N ALA A 153 -6.71 -5.72 -8.33
CA ALA A 153 -6.70 -4.59 -9.24
C ALA A 153 -5.30 -3.96 -9.36
N SER A 154 -4.56 -3.85 -8.26
CA SER A 154 -3.16 -3.40 -8.25
C SER A 154 -2.27 -4.30 -9.10
N ALA A 155 -2.42 -5.62 -8.99
CA ALA A 155 -1.67 -6.57 -9.82
C ALA A 155 -1.99 -6.43 -11.31
N LEU A 156 -3.26 -6.18 -11.69
CA LEU A 156 -3.63 -5.86 -13.07
C LEU A 156 -2.96 -4.57 -13.56
N LEU A 157 -2.89 -3.54 -12.71
CA LEU A 157 -2.21 -2.27 -13.03
C LEU A 157 -0.71 -2.48 -13.28
N ASP A 158 -0.03 -3.26 -12.44
CA ASP A 158 1.38 -3.61 -12.64
C ASP A 158 1.62 -4.41 -13.93
N GLY A 159 0.66 -5.26 -14.31
CA GLY A 159 0.63 -5.96 -15.59
C GLY A 159 0.23 -5.09 -16.79
N LYS A 160 -0.05 -3.81 -16.58
CA LYS A 160 -0.55 -2.87 -17.59
C LYS A 160 -1.87 -3.29 -18.25
N ARG A 161 -2.69 -4.06 -17.53
CA ARG A 161 -4.01 -4.57 -17.96
C ARG A 161 -5.11 -3.61 -17.52
N TYR A 162 -5.01 -2.35 -17.94
CA TYR A 162 -5.79 -1.24 -17.38
C TYR A 162 -7.30 -1.35 -17.64
N GLU A 163 -7.70 -1.76 -18.84
CA GLU A 163 -9.11 -1.97 -19.18
C GLU A 163 -9.73 -3.13 -18.39
N GLU A 164 -8.94 -4.17 -18.12
CA GLU A 164 -9.36 -5.29 -17.28
C GLU A 164 -9.47 -4.86 -15.82
N ALA A 165 -8.53 -4.06 -15.32
CA ALA A 165 -8.59 -3.48 -13.97
C ALA A 165 -9.86 -2.66 -13.80
N LEU A 166 -10.20 -1.81 -14.78
CA LEU A 166 -11.42 -1.02 -14.76
C LEU A 166 -12.66 -1.90 -14.72
N SER A 167 -12.77 -2.88 -15.65
CA SER A 167 -13.94 -3.78 -15.69
C SER A 167 -14.10 -4.55 -14.39
N PHE A 168 -12.99 -5.00 -13.81
CA PHE A 168 -12.99 -5.66 -12.51
C PHE A 168 -13.50 -4.73 -11.41
N LEU A 169 -12.96 -3.52 -11.30
CA LEU A 169 -13.35 -2.53 -10.29
C LEU A 169 -14.84 -2.14 -10.38
N GLU A 170 -15.38 -2.02 -11.61
CA GLU A 170 -16.81 -1.82 -11.87
C GLU A 170 -17.65 -3.00 -11.33
N GLN A 171 -17.23 -4.24 -11.59
CA GLN A 171 -17.89 -5.44 -11.06
C GLN A 171 -17.88 -5.48 -9.52
N GLN A 172 -16.74 -5.15 -8.90
CA GLN A 172 -16.64 -5.08 -7.44
C GLN A 172 -17.57 -4.00 -6.86
N THR A 173 -17.63 -2.84 -7.51
CA THR A 173 -18.53 -1.75 -7.12
C THR A 173 -20.01 -2.15 -7.24
N GLN A 174 -20.36 -2.88 -8.29
CA GLN A 174 -21.71 -3.43 -8.48
C GLN A 174 -22.05 -4.47 -7.40
N ALA A 175 -21.12 -5.36 -7.05
CA ALA A 175 -21.32 -6.32 -5.97
C ALA A 175 -21.55 -5.63 -4.62
N LEU A 176 -20.77 -4.59 -4.32
CA LEU A 176 -20.95 -3.76 -3.11
C LEU A 176 -22.28 -3.01 -3.11
N LEU A 177 -22.73 -2.51 -4.27
CA LEU A 177 -24.02 -1.85 -4.41
C LEU A 177 -25.18 -2.83 -4.12
N LEU A 178 -25.16 -4.03 -4.71
CA LEU A 178 -26.16 -5.07 -4.46
C LEU A 178 -26.22 -5.52 -2.99
N ALA A 179 -25.10 -5.42 -2.29
CA ALA A 179 -24.99 -5.70 -0.85
C ALA A 179 -25.36 -4.50 0.06
N ASN A 180 -25.84 -3.38 -0.49
CA ASN A 180 -26.09 -2.12 0.23
C ASN A 180 -24.83 -1.56 0.95
N LYS A 181 -23.66 -1.80 0.37
CA LYS A 181 -22.34 -1.38 0.87
C LYS A 181 -21.61 -0.47 -0.12
N HIS A 182 -22.34 0.26 -0.96
CA HIS A 182 -21.77 1.05 -2.07
C HIS A 182 -20.64 2.01 -1.66
N ASN A 183 -20.70 2.59 -0.44
CA ASN A 183 -19.66 3.48 0.06
C ASN A 183 -18.31 2.78 0.32
N LYS A 184 -18.29 1.45 0.46
CA LYS A 184 -17.05 0.68 0.63
C LYS A 184 -16.19 0.62 -0.64
N ARG A 185 -16.70 1.09 -1.79
CA ARG A 185 -15.88 1.23 -3.01
C ARG A 185 -14.71 2.20 -2.83
N PHE A 186 -14.82 3.15 -1.90
CA PHE A 186 -13.72 4.06 -1.58
C PHE A 186 -12.60 3.40 -0.77
N SER A 187 -12.80 2.17 -0.27
CA SER A 187 -11.72 1.37 0.33
C SER A 187 -10.73 0.82 -0.70
N ILE A 188 -11.09 0.86 -1.99
CA ILE A 188 -10.20 0.50 -3.12
C ILE A 188 -9.97 1.71 -4.04
N ARG A 189 -9.98 2.91 -3.45
CA ARG A 189 -9.90 4.18 -4.17
C ARG A 189 -8.62 4.29 -5.00
N ASP A 190 -7.49 3.88 -4.45
CA ASP A 190 -6.19 4.06 -5.12
C ASP A 190 -6.14 3.26 -6.42
N ALA A 191 -6.60 2.01 -6.40
CA ALA A 191 -6.71 1.20 -7.62
C ALA A 191 -7.63 1.86 -8.68
N TRP A 192 -8.74 2.48 -8.26
CA TRP A 192 -9.61 3.24 -9.16
C TRP A 192 -8.90 4.44 -9.78
N VAL A 193 -8.25 5.25 -8.96
CA VAL A 193 -7.57 6.47 -9.43
C VAL A 193 -6.41 6.11 -10.35
N GLU A 194 -5.56 5.16 -9.97
CA GLU A 194 -4.46 4.70 -10.82
C GLU A 194 -4.96 4.14 -12.15
N THR A 195 -6.02 3.34 -12.14
CA THR A 195 -6.61 2.79 -13.37
C THR A 195 -7.07 3.90 -14.30
N LEU A 196 -7.79 4.89 -13.78
CA LEU A 196 -8.30 6.00 -14.58
C LEU A 196 -7.17 6.91 -15.10
N ILE A 197 -6.12 7.15 -14.31
CA ILE A 197 -4.93 7.88 -14.74
C ILE A 197 -4.22 7.15 -15.89
N ASN A 198 -3.98 5.84 -15.76
CA ASN A 198 -3.30 5.06 -16.79
C ASN A 198 -4.12 4.94 -18.10
N LEU A 199 -5.46 4.97 -18.00
CA LEU A 199 -6.37 5.08 -19.14
C LEU A 199 -6.51 6.52 -19.68
N GLN A 200 -5.83 7.49 -19.09
CA GLN A 200 -5.91 8.92 -19.43
C GLN A 200 -7.32 9.52 -19.28
N ARG A 201 -8.15 8.91 -18.44
CA ARG A 201 -9.51 9.37 -18.10
C ARG A 201 -9.46 10.34 -16.92
N TYR A 202 -8.65 11.39 -17.05
CA TYR A 202 -8.27 12.26 -15.93
C TYR A 202 -9.45 13.02 -15.30
N GLU A 203 -10.45 13.43 -16.08
CA GLU A 203 -11.64 14.08 -15.52
C GLU A 203 -12.46 13.13 -14.63
N GLU A 204 -12.53 11.86 -15.01
CA GLU A 204 -13.23 10.84 -14.24
C GLU A 204 -12.44 10.49 -12.97
N ALA A 205 -11.11 10.39 -13.08
CA ALA A 205 -10.23 10.26 -11.92
C ALA A 205 -10.43 11.44 -10.95
N TYR A 206 -10.53 12.67 -11.47
CA TYR A 206 -10.74 13.86 -10.67
C TYR A 206 -12.09 13.81 -9.94
N ALA A 207 -13.17 13.52 -10.66
CA ALA A 207 -14.51 13.42 -10.10
C ALA A 207 -14.59 12.33 -9.01
N PHE A 208 -14.02 11.16 -9.27
CA PHE A 208 -13.98 10.05 -8.32
C PHE A 208 -13.16 10.40 -7.07
N ASN A 209 -11.98 11.00 -7.24
CA ASN A 209 -11.16 11.44 -6.11
C ASN A 209 -11.91 12.49 -5.27
N GLN A 210 -12.53 13.49 -5.90
CA GLN A 210 -13.33 14.51 -5.20
C GLN A 210 -14.48 13.89 -4.41
N GLU A 211 -15.20 12.93 -4.98
CA GLU A 211 -16.28 12.23 -4.29
C GLU A 211 -15.77 11.52 -3.01
N SER A 212 -14.57 10.96 -3.06
CA SER A 212 -13.95 10.25 -1.93
C SER A 212 -13.66 11.15 -0.71
N TYR A 213 -13.60 12.48 -0.86
CA TYR A 213 -13.46 13.41 0.27
C TYR A 213 -14.72 13.45 1.15
N SER A 214 -15.89 13.11 0.60
CA SER A 214 -17.12 12.99 1.38
C SER A 214 -17.14 11.75 2.29
N HIS A 215 -16.23 10.80 2.05
CA HIS A 215 -16.08 9.60 2.85
C HIS A 215 -15.13 9.85 4.02
N ASN A 216 -15.70 9.92 5.23
CA ASN A 216 -14.93 10.02 6.48
C ASN A 216 -14.26 8.68 6.80
N GLY A 217 -12.92 8.63 6.74
CA GLY A 217 -12.11 7.47 7.14
C GLY A 217 -10.65 7.57 6.71
N GLY A 218 -9.75 6.86 7.43
CA GLY A 218 -8.36 6.63 7.02
C GLY A 218 -7.27 7.56 7.58
N GLY A 219 -7.59 8.43 8.55
CA GLY A 219 -6.56 9.23 9.25
C GLY A 219 -5.83 10.26 8.37
N GLU A 220 -4.65 10.70 8.82
CA GLU A 220 -3.84 11.71 8.12
C GLU A 220 -3.26 11.17 6.79
N SER A 221 -2.80 9.91 6.75
CA SER A 221 -2.29 9.29 5.52
C SER A 221 -3.29 9.28 4.36
N SER A 222 -4.54 8.86 4.63
CA SER A 222 -5.62 8.88 3.63
C SER A 222 -5.87 10.29 3.07
N GLN A 223 -5.72 11.32 3.91
CA GLN A 223 -5.86 12.70 3.45
C GLN A 223 -4.68 13.11 2.55
N ILE A 224 -3.46 12.74 2.92
CA ILE A 224 -2.25 12.98 2.11
C ILE A 224 -2.37 12.29 0.74
N GLU A 225 -2.84 11.05 0.68
CA GLU A 225 -3.04 10.31 -0.57
C GLU A 225 -4.05 11.01 -1.50
N LYS A 226 -5.20 11.42 -0.95
CA LYS A 226 -6.23 12.15 -1.73
C LYS A 226 -5.68 13.46 -2.29
N ASP A 227 -4.90 14.20 -1.49
CA ASP A 227 -4.29 15.47 -1.88
C ASP A 227 -3.19 15.29 -2.93
N LEU A 228 -2.36 14.24 -2.79
CA LEU A 228 -1.36 13.87 -3.78
C LEU A 228 -1.98 13.54 -5.12
N ASP A 229 -3.04 12.75 -5.13
CA ASP A 229 -3.72 12.40 -6.37
C ASP A 229 -4.49 13.57 -6.95
N LYS A 230 -5.05 14.45 -6.12
CA LYS A 230 -5.58 15.73 -6.60
C LYS A 230 -4.48 16.52 -7.30
N ALA A 231 -3.28 16.59 -6.74
CA ALA A 231 -2.14 17.26 -7.38
C ALA A 231 -1.76 16.60 -8.71
N ARG A 232 -1.62 15.27 -8.75
CA ARG A 232 -1.27 14.51 -9.97
C ARG A 232 -2.32 14.68 -11.07
N ILE A 233 -3.59 14.41 -10.75
CA ILE A 233 -4.70 14.48 -11.70
C ILE A 233 -4.87 15.92 -12.22
N SER A 234 -4.81 16.92 -11.34
CA SER A 234 -4.89 18.32 -11.77
C SER A 234 -3.71 18.72 -12.66
N ALA A 235 -2.50 18.22 -12.39
CA ALA A 235 -1.34 18.45 -13.24
C ALA A 235 -1.51 17.79 -14.63
N TYR A 236 -2.03 16.57 -14.69
CA TYR A 236 -2.39 15.91 -15.96
C TYR A 236 -3.44 16.68 -16.77
N LEU A 237 -4.40 17.31 -16.09
CA LEU A 237 -5.42 18.18 -16.69
C LEU A 237 -4.90 19.58 -17.08
N GLY A 238 -3.65 19.91 -16.77
CA GLY A 238 -3.09 21.26 -16.97
C GLY A 238 -3.65 22.32 -16.01
N ARG A 239 -4.37 21.92 -14.96
CA ARG A 239 -4.95 22.79 -13.93
C ARG A 239 -3.90 23.09 -12.84
N TYR A 240 -2.83 23.77 -13.22
CA TYR A 240 -1.68 23.96 -12.34
C TYR A 240 -1.97 24.82 -11.11
N ASP A 241 -2.91 25.75 -11.22
CA ASP A 241 -3.38 26.57 -10.10
C ASP A 241 -4.10 25.74 -9.02
N ASP A 242 -4.66 24.59 -9.39
CA ASP A 242 -5.23 23.61 -8.45
C ASP A 242 -4.19 22.59 -8.00
N ALA A 243 -3.30 22.19 -8.90
CA ALA A 243 -2.32 21.13 -8.66
C ALA A 243 -1.26 21.53 -7.63
N LYS A 244 -0.68 22.73 -7.76
CA LYS A 244 0.39 23.19 -6.87
C LYS A 244 -0.07 23.35 -5.41
N PRO A 245 -1.22 23.97 -5.10
CA PRO A 245 -1.69 24.05 -3.72
C PRO A 245 -2.09 22.71 -3.11
N ALA A 246 -2.47 21.73 -3.95
CA ALA A 246 -2.81 20.38 -3.48
C ALA A 246 -1.57 19.54 -3.14
N LEU A 247 -0.40 19.83 -3.72
CA LEU A 247 0.82 19.07 -3.48
C LEU A 247 1.31 19.24 -2.03
N PRO A 248 1.36 18.17 -1.21
CA PRO A 248 1.85 18.28 0.15
C PRO A 248 3.35 18.61 0.22
N GLU A 249 3.75 19.22 1.33
CA GLU A 249 5.15 19.54 1.60
C GLU A 249 6.01 18.28 1.74
N PHE A 250 7.24 18.35 1.23
CA PHE A 250 8.16 17.22 1.20
C PHE A 250 8.46 16.66 2.59
N GLU A 251 8.53 17.52 3.60
CA GLU A 251 8.80 17.18 5.00
C GLU A 251 7.70 16.33 5.63
N LYS A 252 6.47 16.38 5.09
CA LYS A 252 5.39 15.46 5.45
C LYS A 252 5.54 14.14 4.71
N ILE A 253 5.84 14.19 3.42
CA ILE A 253 5.98 13.01 2.56
C ILE A 253 7.12 12.10 3.02
N ILE A 254 8.30 12.66 3.30
CA ILE A 254 9.49 11.85 3.60
C ILE A 254 9.41 11.08 4.93
N LYS A 255 8.36 11.31 5.73
CA LYS A 255 8.07 10.52 6.94
C LYS A 255 7.47 9.16 6.62
N SER A 256 6.84 9.01 5.46
CA SER A 256 6.22 7.75 5.01
C SER A 256 6.56 7.48 3.56
N LEU A 257 7.27 6.37 3.32
CA LEU A 257 7.74 6.03 1.98
C LEU A 257 6.62 5.77 0.98
N GLN A 258 5.43 5.38 1.47
CA GLN A 258 4.27 5.07 0.63
C GLN A 258 3.80 6.23 -0.26
N HIS A 259 4.15 7.46 0.11
CA HIS A 259 3.74 8.66 -0.63
C HIS A 259 4.80 9.14 -1.63
N CYS A 260 6.00 8.59 -1.60
CA CYS A 260 7.17 9.15 -2.29
C CYS A 260 7.02 9.10 -3.82
N LEU A 261 6.53 7.98 -4.38
CA LEU A 261 6.37 7.84 -5.83
C LEU A 261 5.35 8.85 -6.39
N HIS A 262 4.16 8.93 -5.79
CA HIS A 262 3.10 9.86 -6.21
C HIS A 262 3.51 11.32 -6.06
N TRP A 263 4.22 11.67 -4.97
CA TRP A 263 4.76 13.01 -4.82
C TRP A 263 5.82 13.34 -5.89
N ALA A 264 6.72 12.38 -6.18
CA ALA A 264 7.76 12.56 -7.20
C ALA A 264 7.14 12.75 -8.60
N GLU A 265 6.11 11.97 -8.92
CA GLU A 265 5.39 12.11 -10.19
C GLU A 265 4.69 13.47 -10.31
N ALA A 266 3.90 13.87 -9.31
CA ALA A 266 3.23 15.17 -9.29
C ALA A 266 4.23 16.32 -9.47
N THR A 267 5.35 16.25 -8.74
CA THR A 267 6.40 17.26 -8.81
C THR A 267 7.07 17.29 -10.18
N ARG A 268 7.34 16.14 -10.79
CA ARG A 268 7.89 16.05 -12.14
C ARG A 268 6.95 16.70 -13.17
N LEU A 269 5.64 16.44 -13.10
CA LEU A 269 4.64 17.06 -13.98
C LEU A 269 4.64 18.60 -13.83
N LEU A 270 4.70 19.08 -12.58
CA LEU A 270 4.73 20.52 -12.30
C LEU A 270 6.06 21.19 -12.72
N VAL A 271 7.17 20.48 -12.65
CA VAL A 271 8.45 20.95 -13.19
C VAL A 271 8.41 21.04 -14.71
N ASP A 272 7.85 20.03 -15.38
CA ASP A 272 7.71 20.01 -16.83
C ASP A 272 6.81 21.15 -17.34
N ALA A 273 5.84 21.57 -16.53
CA ALA A 273 4.99 22.73 -16.76
C ALA A 273 5.63 24.09 -16.37
N GLY A 274 6.83 24.10 -15.79
CA GLY A 274 7.52 25.33 -15.33
C GLY A 274 6.94 25.95 -14.06
N ILE A 275 6.12 25.22 -13.31
CA ILE A 275 5.41 25.68 -12.09
C ILE A 275 6.29 25.54 -10.84
N ILE A 276 7.16 24.52 -10.83
CA ILE A 276 8.17 24.26 -9.81
C ILE A 276 9.56 24.33 -10.47
N SER A 277 10.53 24.90 -9.77
CA SER A 277 11.90 25.00 -10.26
C SER A 277 12.62 23.64 -10.29
N ASN A 278 13.27 23.33 -11.41
CA ASN A 278 14.18 22.19 -11.53
C ASN A 278 15.57 22.55 -11.02
N ASP A 279 15.76 22.51 -9.71
CA ASP A 279 17.02 22.89 -9.07
C ASP A 279 17.72 21.71 -8.37
N TRP A 280 18.84 22.02 -7.73
CA TRP A 280 19.63 21.02 -7.00
C TRP A 280 18.95 20.56 -5.70
N HIS A 281 18.07 21.36 -5.10
CA HIS A 281 17.30 20.97 -3.92
C HIS A 281 16.30 19.88 -4.29
N LEU A 282 15.58 20.05 -5.40
CA LEU A 282 14.70 19.02 -5.93
C LEU A 282 15.46 17.73 -6.26
N ASN A 283 16.64 17.86 -6.86
CA ASN A 283 17.49 16.71 -7.14
C ASN A 283 17.85 15.93 -5.86
N ALA A 284 18.15 16.64 -4.76
CA ALA A 284 18.46 16.01 -3.47
C ALA A 284 17.25 15.28 -2.87
N LYS A 285 16.03 15.81 -3.05
CA LYS A 285 14.79 15.14 -2.62
C LYS A 285 14.56 13.82 -3.36
N PHE A 286 14.71 13.81 -4.69
CA PHE A 286 14.64 12.58 -5.50
C PHE A 286 15.72 11.56 -5.11
N GLN A 287 16.95 12.03 -4.85
CA GLN A 287 18.04 11.18 -4.35
C GLN A 287 17.65 10.53 -3.02
N GLN A 288 17.19 11.32 -2.04
CA GLN A 288 16.84 10.84 -0.71
C GLN A 288 15.73 9.79 -0.75
N MET A 289 14.64 10.05 -1.46
CA MET A 289 13.52 9.10 -1.60
C MET A 289 13.97 7.80 -2.28
N SER A 290 14.69 7.88 -3.41
CA SER A 290 15.14 6.68 -4.13
C SER A 290 16.16 5.85 -3.34
N ASP A 291 17.05 6.49 -2.57
CA ASP A 291 17.98 5.78 -1.70
C ASP A 291 17.24 5.03 -0.57
N GLN A 292 16.25 5.68 0.07
CA GLN A 292 15.44 5.03 1.12
C GLN A 292 14.60 3.88 0.58
N LEU A 293 13.91 4.06 -0.55
CA LEU A 293 13.12 3.01 -1.20
C LEU A 293 13.99 1.80 -1.56
N SER A 294 15.14 2.03 -2.22
CA SER A 294 16.04 0.94 -2.61
C SER A 294 16.70 0.25 -1.42
N HIS A 295 16.93 0.96 -0.31
CA HIS A 295 17.42 0.37 0.94
C HIS A 295 16.38 -0.58 1.54
N ASN A 296 15.10 -0.16 1.56
CA ASN A 296 14.03 -0.96 2.14
C ASN A 296 13.55 -2.11 1.22
N GLY A 297 13.97 -2.13 -0.05
CA GLY A 297 13.67 -3.22 -0.98
C GLY A 297 12.55 -2.91 -1.97
N VAL A 298 12.14 -1.64 -2.07
CA VAL A 298 11.12 -1.17 -3.03
C VAL A 298 11.81 -0.78 -4.34
N ILE A 299 12.24 -1.79 -5.09
CA ILE A 299 13.26 -1.62 -6.14
C ILE A 299 12.67 -0.94 -7.37
N ARG A 300 11.47 -1.34 -7.79
CA ARG A 300 10.82 -0.82 -9.00
C ARG A 300 10.55 0.68 -8.90
N GLU A 301 10.06 1.15 -7.75
CA GLU A 301 9.81 2.57 -7.52
C GLU A 301 11.10 3.38 -7.43
N ALA A 302 12.09 2.88 -6.69
CA ALA A 302 13.41 3.51 -6.61
C ALA A 302 14.03 3.66 -8.00
N PHE A 303 13.99 2.60 -8.81
CA PHE A 303 14.48 2.61 -10.20
C PHE A 303 13.76 3.67 -11.04
N THR A 304 12.43 3.68 -11.03
CA THR A 304 11.60 4.66 -11.75
C THR A 304 11.95 6.10 -11.35
N MET A 305 12.08 6.35 -10.05
CA MET A 305 12.40 7.68 -9.53
C MET A 305 13.81 8.13 -9.91
N ILE A 306 14.79 7.23 -9.96
CA ILE A 306 16.15 7.54 -10.42
C ILE A 306 16.15 7.88 -11.92
N LEU A 307 15.34 7.21 -12.73
CA LEU A 307 15.20 7.56 -14.15
C LEU A 307 14.59 8.97 -14.31
N TRP A 308 13.52 9.28 -13.57
CA TRP A 308 12.95 10.64 -13.56
C TRP A 308 13.98 11.68 -13.09
N GLN A 309 14.79 11.37 -12.08
CA GLN A 309 15.88 12.25 -11.63
C GLN A 309 16.90 12.49 -12.75
N ALA A 310 17.24 11.47 -13.53
CA ALA A 310 18.15 11.58 -14.68
C ALA A 310 17.58 12.48 -15.78
N GLU A 311 16.31 12.30 -16.13
CA GLU A 311 15.60 13.14 -17.11
C GLU A 311 15.56 14.61 -16.68
N LEU A 312 15.22 14.86 -15.41
CA LEU A 312 15.23 16.21 -14.85
C LEU A 312 16.64 16.80 -14.91
N ALA A 313 17.69 16.04 -14.59
CA ALA A 313 19.07 16.48 -14.68
C ALA A 313 19.49 16.87 -16.11
N LEU A 314 19.04 16.13 -17.12
CA LEU A 314 19.27 16.49 -18.53
C LEU A 314 18.55 17.80 -18.88
N LYS A 315 17.29 17.96 -18.47
CA LYS A 315 16.51 19.19 -18.73
C LYS A 315 17.14 20.45 -18.12
N ARG A 316 17.85 20.33 -16.99
CA ARG A 316 18.62 21.45 -16.40
C ARG A 316 20.06 21.60 -16.93
N GLY A 317 20.49 20.79 -17.90
CA GLY A 317 21.82 20.91 -18.52
C GLY A 317 22.96 20.25 -17.71
N HIS A 318 22.68 19.24 -16.89
CA HIS A 318 23.65 18.56 -16.03
C HIS A 318 23.86 17.08 -16.42
N PRO A 319 24.52 16.80 -17.57
CA PRO A 319 24.67 15.43 -18.10
C PRO A 319 25.45 14.51 -17.16
N ASN A 320 26.47 15.01 -16.46
CA ASN A 320 27.23 14.21 -15.48
C ASN A 320 26.36 13.72 -14.32
N THR A 321 25.34 14.49 -13.92
CA THR A 321 24.39 14.04 -12.89
C THR A 321 23.46 12.97 -13.45
N ALA A 322 22.98 13.14 -14.68
CA ALA A 322 22.18 12.13 -15.36
C ALA A 322 22.94 10.80 -15.51
N THR A 323 24.22 10.82 -15.91
CA THR A 323 25.07 9.62 -15.97
C THR A 323 25.14 8.90 -14.63
N ARG A 324 25.40 9.61 -13.53
CA ARG A 324 25.41 9.00 -12.18
C ARG A 324 24.07 8.41 -11.79
N CYS A 325 22.96 9.03 -12.21
CA CYS A 325 21.62 8.45 -12.00
C CYS A 325 21.47 7.15 -12.80
N CYS A 326 21.88 7.12 -14.07
CA CYS A 326 21.87 5.90 -14.88
C CYS A 326 22.72 4.79 -14.26
N ASP A 327 23.91 5.09 -13.74
CA ASP A 327 24.77 4.11 -13.06
C ASP A 327 24.07 3.53 -11.82
N ARG A 328 23.41 4.39 -11.02
CA ARG A 328 22.60 3.98 -9.85
C ARG A 328 21.41 3.10 -10.26
N ALA A 329 20.67 3.50 -11.30
CA ALA A 329 19.54 2.71 -11.82
C ALA A 329 20.02 1.35 -12.33
N GLN A 330 21.14 1.31 -13.06
CA GLN A 330 21.74 0.08 -13.56
C GLN A 330 22.13 -0.88 -12.43
N ALA A 331 22.63 -0.35 -11.30
CA ALA A 331 22.97 -1.15 -10.12
C ALA A 331 21.73 -1.80 -9.46
N LEU A 332 20.51 -1.29 -9.70
CA LEU A 332 19.27 -1.88 -9.20
C LEU A 332 18.71 -2.98 -10.09
N ILE A 333 19.09 -3.04 -11.37
CA ILE A 333 18.56 -4.03 -12.33
C ILE A 333 18.68 -5.48 -11.82
N PRO A 334 19.80 -5.94 -11.25
CA PRO A 334 19.91 -7.32 -10.76
C PRO A 334 18.98 -7.66 -9.58
N ARG A 335 18.34 -6.67 -8.97
CA ARG A 335 17.39 -6.82 -7.85
C ARG A 335 15.93 -6.83 -8.32
N LEU A 336 15.68 -6.57 -9.60
CA LEU A 336 14.37 -6.72 -10.24
C LEU A 336 14.20 -8.16 -10.73
N ARG A 337 12.94 -8.59 -10.89
CA ARG A 337 12.59 -9.93 -11.34
C ARG A 337 12.33 -9.99 -12.85
#